data_AF-A0A4S8ZV56-F1
#
_entry.id   AF-A0A4S8ZV56-F1
#
_cell.length_a   1.000
_cell.length_b   1.000
_cell.length_c   1.000
_cell.angle_alpha   90.00
_cell.angle_beta   90.00
_cell.angle_gamma   90.00
#
_symmetry.space_group_name_H-M   'P 1'
#
loop_
_entity.id
_entity.type
_entity.pdbx_description
1 polymer ?
#
loop_
_entity_poly.entity_id
_entity_poly.type
_entity_poly.pdbx_seq_one_letter_code
_entity_poly.pdbx_strand_id
1 'polypeptide(L)'
;MMFKQSVLAVSAFFMAANAHLFISSPNPIPGTAIKNPLADDGSNFPCHGVALPGSGGQKMAVGSEQKLTFDAGAGLNTAVHGGGSCQLSLTYETDPQKVKQADAWKVIYSIEGGCPTNTLANLDGNYTGPDGPYTVALACDDPRSNNFDCINTFDFTIPQGVKNGQATLAWTWFNNVGNREIYMNCVAVDITGGSDDATMSEFPDIFLANMGPAYGDVKTDEYPVQNVKFPNPGKYVTTKTAITTYMSNGVVQTVSTASSFPLAIPSRLGTLGGAGSGPTSYAAAPTSYAAASSSYVPGSSYAAVPTSYALAPSSYAAIPTLATSVSVVPLPSGTGYAGSYKNSNSTSASCSGGKVSCPSPGELVCIDNKSFGICDIDYCAVPRPVSLGTTCSNGIVDKRDVVRRRSSRIHRHIPGHIHHKFGF
;
A
#
# COMPACT_ATOMS: atom_id res chain seq x y z
N MET A 1 42.68 -31.25 -48.68
CA MET A 1 41.43 -31.02 -47.94
C MET A 1 41.72 -30.08 -46.78
N MET A 2 41.42 -28.78 -46.93
CA MET A 2 41.60 -27.78 -45.86
C MET A 2 40.26 -27.59 -45.15
N PHE A 3 40.18 -27.94 -43.87
CA PHE A 3 39.04 -27.63 -43.03
C PHE A 3 39.15 -26.17 -42.57
N LYS A 4 38.23 -25.31 -43.03
CA LYS A 4 38.02 -23.98 -42.45
C LYS A 4 37.13 -24.15 -41.22
N GLN A 5 37.68 -23.93 -40.02
CA GLN A 5 36.89 -23.74 -38.81
C GLN A 5 36.30 -22.34 -38.83
N SER A 6 34.99 -22.26 -39.04
CA SER A 6 34.23 -21.03 -38.82
C SER A 6 33.88 -20.95 -37.33
N VAL A 7 34.58 -20.08 -36.60
CA VAL A 7 34.20 -19.70 -35.23
C VAL A 7 33.01 -18.74 -35.33
N LEU A 8 31.81 -19.24 -35.05
CA LEU A 8 30.62 -18.42 -34.82
C LEU A 8 30.76 -17.75 -33.44
N ALA A 9 31.08 -16.45 -33.43
CA ALA A 9 30.97 -15.63 -32.25
C ALA A 9 29.48 -15.39 -31.94
N VAL A 10 28.94 -16.14 -30.97
CA VAL A 10 27.62 -15.86 -30.39
C VAL A 10 27.80 -14.71 -29.39
N SER A 11 27.65 -13.48 -29.87
CA SER A 11 27.47 -12.32 -28.99
C SER A 11 26.04 -12.34 -28.48
N ALA A 12 25.82 -13.01 -27.34
CA ALA A 12 24.60 -12.84 -26.56
C ALA A 12 24.59 -11.41 -25.99
N PHE A 13 23.92 -10.50 -26.70
CA PHE A 13 23.61 -9.18 -26.20
C PHE A 13 22.57 -9.35 -25.08
N PHE A 14 23.03 -9.41 -23.83
CA PHE A 14 22.17 -9.18 -22.68
C PHE A 14 21.72 -7.72 -22.75
N MET A 15 20.57 -7.45 -23.39
CA MET A 15 19.88 -6.18 -23.20
C MET A 15 19.47 -6.10 -21.73
N ALA A 16 20.21 -5.36 -20.92
CA ALA A 16 19.78 -5.02 -19.57
C ALA A 16 18.42 -4.31 -19.69
N ALA A 17 17.37 -4.94 -19.17
CA ALA A 17 16.00 -4.45 -19.25
C ALA A 17 15.83 -3.19 -18.41
N ASN A 18 16.19 -2.03 -18.98
CA ASN A 18 16.08 -0.72 -18.34
C ASN A 18 14.64 -0.16 -18.33
N ALA A 19 13.63 -1.03 -18.52
CA ALA A 19 12.23 -0.68 -18.68
C ALA A 19 11.38 -0.90 -17.41
N HIS A 20 11.89 -1.59 -16.39
CA HIS A 20 11.14 -1.87 -15.16
C HIS A 20 11.01 -0.64 -14.26
N LEU A 21 9.97 -0.65 -13.41
CA LEU A 21 9.62 0.46 -12.54
C LEU A 21 10.26 0.33 -11.16
N PHE A 22 10.45 1.48 -10.54
CA PHE A 22 10.85 1.64 -9.15
C PHE A 22 10.07 2.81 -8.55
N ILE A 23 9.96 2.86 -7.22
CA ILE A 23 9.24 3.95 -6.55
C ILE A 23 10.05 5.26 -6.63
N SER A 24 9.37 6.37 -6.90
CA SER A 24 9.94 7.73 -6.84
C SER A 24 9.56 8.46 -5.55
N SER A 25 8.43 8.07 -4.93
CA SER A 25 8.01 8.53 -3.62
C SER A 25 7.40 7.34 -2.86
N PRO A 26 7.72 7.16 -1.56
CA PRO A 26 8.77 7.87 -0.83
C PRO A 26 10.17 7.64 -1.44
N ASN A 27 11.14 8.51 -1.14
CA ASN A 27 12.43 8.55 -1.85
C ASN A 27 13.29 7.33 -1.49
N PRO A 28 13.59 6.43 -2.43
CA PRO A 28 14.38 5.24 -2.15
C PRO A 28 15.77 5.56 -1.60
N ILE A 29 16.28 4.63 -0.80
CA ILE A 29 17.71 4.55 -0.49
C ILE A 29 18.44 4.32 -1.83
N PRO A 30 19.46 5.13 -2.16
CA PRO A 30 20.26 4.94 -3.36
C PRO A 30 20.79 3.50 -3.47
N GLY A 31 20.67 2.90 -4.64
CA GLY A 31 21.08 1.51 -4.89
C GLY A 31 20.02 0.46 -4.53
N THR A 32 18.91 0.82 -3.87
CA THR A 32 17.77 -0.11 -3.65
C THR A 32 16.71 0.00 -4.74
N ALA A 33 16.68 1.11 -5.48
CA ALA A 33 15.82 1.33 -6.64
C ALA A 33 16.44 0.77 -7.93
N ILE A 34 16.96 -0.46 -7.86
CA ILE A 34 17.44 -1.17 -9.04
C ILE A 34 16.21 -1.67 -9.79
N LYS A 35 16.20 -1.49 -11.11
CA LYS A 35 15.07 -1.86 -11.97
C LYS A 35 14.85 -3.38 -12.07
N ASN A 36 15.85 -4.19 -11.75
CA ASN A 36 15.69 -5.64 -11.76
C ASN A 36 14.87 -6.12 -10.56
N PRO A 37 14.18 -7.26 -10.65
CA PRO A 37 13.64 -7.92 -9.47
C PRO A 37 14.76 -8.34 -8.50
N LEU A 38 14.37 -8.77 -7.30
CA LEU A 38 15.30 -9.51 -6.43
C LEU A 38 15.75 -10.80 -7.13
N ALA A 39 16.92 -11.30 -6.73
CA ALA A 39 17.47 -12.52 -7.28
C ALA A 39 16.57 -13.71 -6.94
N ASP A 40 16.39 -14.63 -7.88
CA ASP A 40 15.54 -15.81 -7.71
C ASP A 40 15.97 -16.71 -6.54
N ASP A 41 17.24 -16.68 -6.15
CA ASP A 41 17.75 -17.41 -4.98
C ASP A 41 17.58 -16.65 -3.65
N GLY A 42 17.13 -15.39 -3.71
CA GLY A 42 16.97 -14.48 -2.58
C GLY A 42 18.29 -13.99 -1.96
N SER A 43 19.42 -14.15 -2.67
CA SER A 43 20.76 -13.76 -2.19
C SER A 43 20.90 -12.26 -1.90
N ASN A 44 20.12 -11.43 -2.58
CA ASN A 44 20.08 -9.97 -2.42
C ASN A 44 18.83 -9.48 -1.66
N PHE A 45 18.10 -10.36 -0.97
CA PHE A 45 17.06 -9.94 -0.04
C PHE A 45 17.67 -9.61 1.34
N PRO A 46 17.18 -8.54 2.03
CA PRO A 46 16.25 -7.52 1.54
C PRO A 46 16.96 -6.39 0.77
N CYS A 47 16.17 -5.53 0.11
CA CYS A 47 16.63 -4.24 -0.43
C CYS A 47 17.80 -4.32 -1.41
N HIS A 48 17.85 -5.35 -2.25
CA HIS A 48 18.96 -5.63 -3.17
C HIS A 48 20.33 -5.78 -2.49
N GLY A 49 20.36 -6.20 -1.21
CA GLY A 49 21.59 -6.42 -0.45
C GLY A 49 22.29 -5.14 -0.02
N VAL A 50 21.65 -3.99 -0.17
CA VAL A 50 22.17 -2.70 0.29
C VAL A 50 22.12 -2.65 1.81
N ALA A 51 23.20 -2.15 2.43
CA ALA A 51 23.23 -1.88 3.85
C ALA A 51 22.17 -0.86 4.23
N LEU A 52 21.30 -1.24 5.17
CA LEU A 52 20.27 -0.34 5.66
C LEU A 52 20.91 0.75 6.54
N PRO A 53 20.49 2.02 6.39
CA PRO A 53 21.00 3.09 7.24
C PRO A 53 20.63 2.80 8.69
N GLY A 54 21.51 3.18 9.62
CA GLY A 54 21.27 3.10 11.07
C GLY A 54 20.88 4.43 11.74
N SER A 55 20.72 5.50 10.96
CA SER A 55 20.14 6.76 11.43
C SER A 55 19.56 7.58 10.27
N GLY A 56 18.68 8.54 10.60
CA GLY A 56 18.06 9.45 9.65
C GLY A 56 16.99 8.81 8.77
N GLY A 57 16.47 9.60 7.83
CA GLY A 57 15.39 9.17 6.95
C GLY A 57 14.41 10.30 6.68
N GLN A 58 13.47 10.03 5.77
CA GLN A 58 12.35 10.93 5.52
C GLN A 58 11.42 10.90 6.72
N LYS A 59 11.09 12.06 7.28
CA LYS A 59 10.18 12.15 8.42
C LYS A 59 8.77 11.78 8.00
N MET A 60 8.18 10.81 8.68
CA MET A 60 6.78 10.44 8.48
C MET A 60 6.09 10.34 9.83
N ALA A 61 5.10 11.21 10.07
CA ALA A 61 4.36 11.19 11.32
C ALA A 61 3.26 10.12 11.27
N VAL A 62 3.01 9.45 12.38
CA VAL A 62 1.83 8.59 12.53
C VAL A 62 0.56 9.41 12.25
N GLY A 63 -0.33 8.85 11.43
CA GLY A 63 -1.53 9.51 10.95
C GLY A 63 -1.32 10.47 9.77
N SER A 64 -0.06 10.72 9.35
CA SER A 64 0.19 11.50 8.13
C SER A 64 -0.06 10.68 6.88
N GLU A 65 -0.69 11.31 5.89
CA GLU A 65 -0.84 10.77 4.54
C GLU A 65 0.47 10.93 3.77
N GLN A 66 0.82 9.87 3.05
CA GLN A 66 2.01 9.72 2.23
C GLN A 66 1.57 9.28 0.84
N LYS A 67 2.38 9.60 -0.17
CA LYS A 67 2.11 9.22 -1.55
C LYS A 67 3.14 8.20 -2.04
N LEU A 68 2.65 7.07 -2.52
CA LEU A 68 3.39 6.08 -3.29
C LEU A 68 3.28 6.44 -4.78
N THR A 69 4.41 6.80 -5.38
CA THR A 69 4.54 7.08 -6.81
C THR A 69 5.69 6.29 -7.41
N PHE A 70 5.67 6.11 -8.73
CA PHE A 70 6.68 5.35 -9.45
C PHE A 70 7.41 6.25 -10.44
N ASP A 71 8.68 5.95 -10.71
CA ASP A 71 9.45 6.63 -11.74
C ASP A 71 9.16 5.97 -13.10
N ALA A 72 8.50 6.71 -13.98
CA ALA A 72 8.22 6.30 -15.35
C ALA A 72 9.43 6.47 -16.30
N GLY A 73 10.56 7.01 -15.84
CA GLY A 73 11.77 7.20 -16.65
C GLY A 73 11.55 8.10 -17.86
N ALA A 74 10.84 9.22 -17.68
CA ALA A 74 10.35 10.07 -18.78
C ALA A 74 9.46 9.32 -19.78
N GLY A 75 8.74 8.28 -19.33
CA GLY A 75 7.85 7.46 -20.13
C GLY A 75 8.49 6.23 -20.76
N LEU A 76 9.78 5.98 -20.47
CA LEU A 76 10.55 4.84 -21.00
C LEU A 76 10.52 3.60 -20.09
N ASN A 77 10.10 3.74 -18.82
CA ASN A 77 9.92 2.61 -17.92
C ASN A 77 8.53 2.02 -18.14
N THR A 78 8.43 1.11 -19.13
CA THR A 78 7.16 0.53 -19.58
C THR A 78 6.86 -0.85 -19.01
N ALA A 79 7.82 -1.53 -18.38
CA ALA A 79 7.66 -2.90 -17.88
C ALA A 79 6.92 -2.94 -16.55
N VAL A 80 5.60 -2.75 -16.64
CA VAL A 80 4.63 -2.83 -15.55
C VAL A 80 4.00 -4.22 -15.41
N HIS A 81 4.33 -5.16 -16.31
CA HIS A 81 3.98 -6.59 -16.23
C HIS A 81 2.50 -6.89 -15.98
N GLY A 82 1.61 -6.12 -16.60
CA GLY A 82 0.16 -6.28 -16.41
C GLY A 82 -0.31 -5.96 -14.98
N GLY A 83 0.47 -5.17 -14.25
CA GLY A 83 0.22 -4.81 -12.85
C GLY A 83 0.56 -5.93 -11.89
N GLY A 84 -0.30 -6.10 -10.89
CA GLY A 84 -0.09 -7.03 -9.79
C GLY A 84 -0.52 -6.43 -8.46
N SER A 85 0.08 -6.96 -7.40
CA SER A 85 -0.20 -6.56 -6.02
C SER A 85 1.07 -6.15 -5.31
N CYS A 86 0.96 -5.20 -4.38
CA CYS A 86 2.07 -4.64 -3.65
C CYS A 86 1.81 -4.63 -2.13
N GLN A 87 2.89 -4.64 -1.34
CA GLN A 87 2.83 -4.33 0.08
C GLN A 87 3.80 -3.21 0.43
N LEU A 88 3.43 -2.41 1.42
CA LEU A 88 4.31 -1.52 2.15
C LEU A 88 4.54 -2.11 3.54
N SER A 89 5.79 -2.34 3.90
CA SER A 89 6.17 -2.97 5.18
C SER A 89 7.26 -2.17 5.89
N LEU A 90 7.20 -2.08 7.22
CA LEU A 90 8.23 -1.45 8.04
C LEU A 90 9.09 -2.49 8.74
N THR A 91 10.39 -2.23 8.83
CA THR A 91 11.29 -2.92 9.76
C THR A 91 12.08 -1.91 10.59
N TYR A 92 12.33 -2.28 11.85
CA TYR A 92 13.25 -1.60 12.77
C TYR A 92 14.46 -2.49 13.06
N GLU A 93 14.53 -3.67 12.45
CA GLU A 93 15.65 -4.60 12.64
C GLU A 93 16.85 -4.12 11.82
N THR A 94 18.00 -4.06 12.46
CA THR A 94 19.27 -3.61 11.87
C THR A 94 20.29 -4.74 11.75
N ASP A 95 20.06 -5.87 12.42
CA ASP A 95 20.90 -7.06 12.30
C ASP A 95 20.79 -7.65 10.88
N PRO A 96 21.90 -7.79 10.14
CA PRO A 96 21.88 -8.23 8.74
C PRO A 96 21.32 -9.64 8.51
N GLN A 97 21.27 -10.50 9.54
CA GLN A 97 20.71 -11.85 9.42
C GLN A 97 19.24 -11.87 9.82
N LYS A 98 18.86 -11.19 10.90
CA LYS A 98 17.47 -11.15 11.35
C LYS A 98 16.57 -10.37 10.39
N VAL A 99 17.07 -9.31 9.76
CA VAL A 99 16.30 -8.54 8.77
C VAL A 99 15.91 -9.35 7.52
N LYS A 100 16.51 -10.53 7.32
CA LYS A 100 16.12 -11.47 6.25
C LYS A 100 14.88 -12.29 6.58
N GLN A 101 14.41 -12.27 7.83
CA GLN A 101 13.25 -13.03 8.24
C GLN A 101 11.98 -12.25 7.90
N ALA A 102 10.93 -12.94 7.45
CA ALA A 102 9.66 -12.29 7.08
C ALA A 102 9.04 -11.55 8.28
N ASP A 103 9.19 -12.08 9.49
CA ASP A 103 8.67 -11.49 10.73
C ASP A 103 9.43 -10.25 11.21
N ALA A 104 10.59 -9.94 10.62
CA ALA A 104 11.29 -8.68 10.82
C ALA A 104 10.57 -7.51 10.13
N TRP A 105 9.69 -7.80 9.16
CA TRP A 105 8.97 -6.80 8.36
C TRP A 105 7.47 -6.86 8.64
N LYS A 106 6.91 -5.73 9.02
CA LYS A 106 5.50 -5.60 9.41
C LYS A 106 4.73 -4.83 8.35
N VAL A 107 3.74 -5.48 7.74
CA VAL A 107 2.91 -4.91 6.68
C VAL A 107 2.04 -3.81 7.26
N ILE A 108 2.21 -2.59 6.76
CA ILE A 108 1.40 -1.44 7.15
C ILE A 108 0.31 -1.10 6.13
N TYR A 109 0.48 -1.54 4.87
CA TYR A 109 -0.50 -1.30 3.81
C TYR A 109 -0.35 -2.33 2.70
N SER A 110 -1.48 -2.88 2.21
CA SER A 110 -1.50 -3.77 1.05
C SER A 110 -2.33 -3.16 -0.09
N ILE A 111 -1.84 -3.32 -1.31
CA ILE A 111 -2.53 -2.94 -2.54
C ILE A 111 -2.75 -4.22 -3.34
N GLU A 112 -3.99 -4.67 -3.43
CA GLU A 112 -4.34 -5.90 -4.13
C GLU A 112 -4.92 -5.58 -5.50
N GLY A 113 -4.14 -5.85 -6.55
CA GLY A 113 -4.47 -5.45 -7.92
C GLY A 113 -4.21 -3.97 -8.23
N GLY A 114 -3.97 -3.69 -9.50
CA GLY A 114 -3.74 -2.34 -10.02
C GLY A 114 -2.35 -1.76 -9.69
N CYS A 115 -1.47 -2.50 -9.03
CA CYS A 115 -0.14 -2.01 -8.66
C CYS A 115 0.94 -2.55 -9.61
N PRO A 116 1.71 -1.71 -10.33
CA PRO A 116 1.56 -0.25 -10.44
C PRO A 116 0.53 0.19 -11.51
N THR A 117 -0.07 -0.72 -12.28
CA THR A 117 -0.99 -0.37 -13.38
C THR A 117 -2.25 -1.23 -13.38
N ASN A 118 -3.29 -0.75 -14.09
CA ASN A 118 -4.47 -1.55 -14.43
C ASN A 118 -4.36 -2.24 -15.79
N THR A 119 -3.41 -1.83 -16.65
CA THR A 119 -3.26 -2.47 -17.96
C THR A 119 -2.86 -3.94 -17.81
N LEU A 120 -3.23 -4.78 -18.78
CA LEU A 120 -2.95 -6.22 -18.73
C LEU A 120 -1.60 -6.61 -19.35
N ALA A 121 -0.84 -5.63 -19.85
CA ALA A 121 0.44 -5.82 -20.51
C ALA A 121 1.47 -4.79 -20.02
N ASN A 122 2.60 -4.67 -20.70
CA ASN A 122 3.51 -3.54 -20.52
C ASN A 122 2.93 -2.26 -21.16
N LEU A 123 3.42 -1.10 -20.72
CA LEU A 123 3.04 0.23 -21.23
C LEU A 123 3.85 0.64 -22.47
N ASP A 124 4.11 -0.30 -23.37
CA ASP A 124 4.88 -0.11 -24.62
C ASP A 124 4.00 -0.17 -25.88
N GLY A 125 2.68 -0.17 -25.71
CA GLY A 125 1.69 -0.16 -26.78
C GLY A 125 1.28 1.22 -27.28
N ASN A 126 0.28 1.23 -28.16
CA ASN A 126 -0.39 2.44 -28.64
C ASN A 126 -1.73 2.58 -27.91
N TYR A 127 -1.85 3.64 -27.12
CA TYR A 127 -3.04 3.93 -26.33
C TYR A 127 -3.73 5.19 -26.87
N THR A 128 -4.99 5.40 -26.50
CA THR A 128 -5.75 6.58 -26.88
C THR A 128 -6.33 7.21 -25.63
N GLY A 129 -5.99 8.48 -25.40
CA GLY A 129 -6.52 9.28 -24.30
C GLY A 129 -7.24 10.56 -24.79
N PRO A 130 -7.51 11.51 -23.88
CA PRO A 130 -8.27 12.73 -24.17
C PRO A 130 -7.74 13.54 -25.36
N ASP A 131 -6.42 13.69 -25.44
CA ASP A 131 -5.71 14.51 -26.44
C ASP A 131 -5.28 13.75 -27.70
N GLY A 132 -5.69 12.47 -27.82
CA GLY A 132 -5.32 11.60 -28.93
C GLY A 132 -4.39 10.45 -28.51
N PRO A 133 -3.66 9.84 -29.48
CA PRO A 133 -2.85 8.67 -29.20
C PRO A 133 -1.58 9.00 -28.41
N TYR A 134 -1.15 8.08 -27.55
CA TYR A 134 0.13 8.13 -26.83
C TYR A 134 0.81 6.76 -26.79
N THR A 135 2.13 6.75 -26.68
CA THR A 135 2.98 5.55 -26.78
C THR A 135 4.03 5.47 -25.67
N VAL A 136 3.85 6.23 -24.60
CA VAL A 136 4.78 6.33 -23.47
C VAL A 136 4.04 5.99 -22.19
N ALA A 137 4.77 5.50 -21.19
CA ALA A 137 4.18 5.28 -19.87
C ALA A 137 3.84 6.63 -19.20
N LEU A 138 2.55 6.88 -19.00
CA LEU A 138 2.04 8.08 -18.34
C LEU A 138 1.52 7.75 -16.94
N ALA A 139 1.59 8.70 -16.02
CA ALA A 139 0.85 8.60 -14.76
C ALA A 139 -0.66 8.73 -15.03
N CYS A 140 -1.49 8.07 -14.21
CA CYS A 140 -2.94 8.10 -14.40
C CYS A 140 -3.59 9.46 -14.10
N ASP A 141 -2.86 10.39 -13.48
CA ASP A 141 -3.27 11.78 -13.30
C ASP A 141 -2.73 12.71 -14.41
N ASP A 142 -1.96 12.19 -15.37
CA ASP A 142 -1.58 12.93 -16.57
C ASP A 142 -2.83 13.15 -17.44
N PRO A 143 -3.12 14.40 -17.87
CA PRO A 143 -4.31 14.72 -18.64
C PRO A 143 -4.38 14.03 -20.01
N ARG A 144 -3.25 13.50 -20.51
CA ARG A 144 -3.20 12.74 -21.77
C ARG A 144 -3.55 11.27 -21.58
N SER A 145 -3.52 10.75 -20.34
CA SER A 145 -3.77 9.33 -20.07
C SER A 145 -5.25 9.00 -20.19
N ASN A 146 -5.56 7.73 -20.48
CA ASN A 146 -6.94 7.25 -20.56
C ASN A 146 -7.48 6.69 -19.22
N ASN A 147 -6.80 6.99 -18.10
CA ASN A 147 -7.04 6.50 -16.74
C ASN A 147 -6.89 4.98 -16.51
N PHE A 148 -6.65 4.19 -17.56
CA PHE A 148 -6.55 2.73 -17.51
C PHE A 148 -5.13 2.24 -17.83
N ASP A 149 -4.62 2.61 -19.02
CA ASP A 149 -3.28 2.31 -19.53
C ASP A 149 -2.28 3.37 -19.07
N CYS A 150 -2.02 3.34 -17.76
CA CYS A 150 -1.20 4.33 -17.06
C CYS A 150 -0.64 3.76 -15.75
N ILE A 151 0.28 4.49 -15.14
CA ILE A 151 0.90 4.19 -13.86
C ILE A 151 0.03 4.82 -12.76
N ASN A 152 -0.53 3.99 -11.89
CA ASN A 152 -1.31 4.42 -10.74
C ASN A 152 -0.40 5.07 -9.68
N THR A 153 -0.99 5.99 -8.92
CA THR A 153 -0.46 6.47 -7.65
C THR A 153 -1.37 6.00 -6.52
N PHE A 154 -0.79 5.85 -5.34
CA PHE A 154 -1.52 5.40 -4.16
C PHE A 154 -1.22 6.28 -2.98
N ASP A 155 -2.27 6.71 -2.29
CA ASP A 155 -2.13 7.33 -0.99
C ASP A 155 -2.13 6.23 0.09
N PHE A 156 -1.30 6.41 1.10
CA PHE A 156 -1.25 5.55 2.27
C PHE A 156 -1.00 6.38 3.51
N THR A 157 -1.47 5.91 4.66
CA THR A 157 -1.27 6.61 5.94
C THR A 157 -0.29 5.81 6.79
N ILE A 158 0.63 6.48 7.49
CA ILE A 158 1.41 5.79 8.54
C ILE A 158 0.46 5.41 9.67
N PRO A 159 0.22 4.11 9.91
CA PRO A 159 -0.87 3.71 10.79
C PRO A 159 -0.52 3.90 12.27
N GLN A 160 -1.55 4.08 13.09
CA GLN A 160 -1.41 3.96 14.54
C GLN A 160 -0.87 2.58 14.91
N GLY A 161 -0.05 2.51 15.96
CA GLY A 161 0.56 1.25 16.43
C GLY A 161 1.98 1.00 15.94
N VAL A 162 2.53 1.84 15.04
CA VAL A 162 3.95 1.81 14.69
C VAL A 162 4.80 2.46 15.79
N LYS A 163 6.08 2.07 15.86
CA LYS A 163 7.05 2.63 16.80
C LYS A 163 7.53 4.02 16.38
N ASN A 164 8.05 4.80 17.32
CA ASN A 164 8.89 5.94 16.96
C ASN A 164 10.28 5.50 16.51
N GLY A 165 10.94 6.40 15.79
CA GLY A 165 12.36 6.32 15.47
C GLY A 165 12.62 5.82 14.06
N GLN A 166 13.90 5.52 13.85
CA GLN A 166 14.42 5.17 12.56
C GLN A 166 13.94 3.78 12.12
N ALA A 167 13.45 3.68 10.89
CA ALA A 167 13.00 2.44 10.29
C ALA A 167 13.35 2.38 8.79
N THR A 168 13.20 1.20 8.21
CA THR A 168 13.19 1.02 6.76
C THR A 168 11.78 0.66 6.31
N LEU A 169 11.24 1.43 5.37
CA LEU A 169 10.00 1.13 4.66
C LEU A 169 10.35 0.39 3.36
N ALA A 170 9.79 -0.79 3.15
CA ALA A 170 9.91 -1.53 1.91
C ALA A 170 8.61 -1.46 1.12
N TRP A 171 8.72 -1.13 -0.17
CA TRP A 171 7.72 -1.48 -1.18
C TRP A 171 8.10 -2.81 -1.78
N THR A 172 7.19 -3.78 -1.77
CA THR A 172 7.31 -5.02 -2.54
C THR A 172 6.22 -5.13 -3.58
N TRP A 173 6.52 -5.72 -4.73
CA TRP A 173 5.58 -5.92 -5.83
C TRP A 173 5.71 -7.31 -6.45
N PHE A 174 4.56 -7.97 -6.62
CA PHE A 174 4.40 -9.25 -7.29
C PHE A 174 3.70 -9.02 -8.63
N ASN A 175 4.44 -9.22 -9.72
CA ASN A 175 3.98 -8.97 -11.07
C ASN A 175 3.01 -10.05 -11.58
N ASN A 176 2.05 -9.65 -12.42
CA ASN A 176 1.09 -10.59 -13.02
C ASN A 176 1.67 -11.37 -14.21
N VAL A 177 2.35 -10.67 -15.12
CA VAL A 177 2.84 -11.19 -16.40
C VAL A 177 4.36 -11.31 -16.40
N GLY A 178 4.93 -12.31 -17.09
CA GLY A 178 6.38 -12.52 -17.17
C GLY A 178 6.90 -13.57 -16.18
N ASN A 179 8.17 -13.49 -15.79
CA ASN A 179 8.70 -14.41 -14.78
C ASN A 179 7.99 -14.20 -13.43
N ARG A 180 7.98 -15.22 -12.57
CA ARG A 180 7.45 -15.08 -11.21
C ARG A 180 8.51 -14.38 -10.37
N GLU A 181 8.36 -13.07 -10.20
CA GLU A 181 9.37 -12.19 -9.61
C GLU A 181 8.83 -11.50 -8.35
N ILE A 182 9.73 -10.97 -7.54
CA ILE A 182 9.43 -10.02 -6.47
C ILE A 182 10.34 -8.82 -6.64
N TYR A 183 9.74 -7.64 -6.78
CA TYR A 183 10.45 -6.37 -6.80
C TYR A 183 10.48 -5.80 -5.39
N MET A 184 11.57 -5.14 -5.00
CA MET A 184 11.67 -4.53 -3.68
C MET A 184 12.46 -3.23 -3.73
N ASN A 185 11.88 -2.11 -3.30
CA ASN A 185 12.61 -0.87 -3.05
C ASN A 185 12.48 -0.48 -1.59
N CYS A 186 13.53 0.10 -1.02
CA CYS A 186 13.58 0.42 0.39
C CYS A 186 13.84 1.90 0.60
N VAL A 187 13.22 2.46 1.63
CA VAL A 187 13.24 3.87 1.98
C VAL A 187 13.66 3.99 3.44
N ALA A 188 14.62 4.87 3.71
CA ALA A 188 14.96 5.25 5.07
C ALA A 188 13.91 6.22 5.59
N VAL A 189 13.24 5.88 6.70
CA VAL A 189 12.19 6.69 7.31
C VAL A 189 12.50 6.96 8.78
N ASP A 190 12.03 8.10 9.27
CA ASP A 190 12.07 8.47 10.68
C ASP A 190 10.63 8.69 11.16
N ILE A 191 10.11 7.70 11.89
CA ILE A 191 8.72 7.68 12.32
C ILE A 191 8.55 8.51 13.59
N THR A 192 7.57 9.40 13.58
CA THR A 192 7.27 10.30 14.72
C THR A 192 5.81 10.21 15.15
N GLY A 193 5.52 10.41 16.44
CA GLY A 193 4.15 10.33 16.97
C GLY A 193 3.61 8.90 17.14
N GLY A 194 4.47 7.88 17.01
CA GLY A 194 4.22 6.50 17.40
C GLY A 194 4.45 6.27 18.89
N SER A 195 4.42 5.00 19.29
CA SER A 195 4.69 4.59 20.68
C SER A 195 6.06 3.94 20.78
N ASP A 196 6.87 4.34 21.76
CA ASP A 196 8.20 3.74 21.98
C ASP A 196 8.09 2.26 22.39
N ASP A 197 6.98 1.88 23.03
CA ASP A 197 6.69 0.52 23.53
C ASP A 197 5.80 -0.31 22.58
N ALA A 198 5.51 0.18 21.37
CA ALA A 198 4.66 -0.57 20.44
C ALA A 198 5.30 -1.92 20.08
N THR A 199 4.59 -3.04 20.23
CA THR A 199 5.10 -4.36 19.82
C THR A 199 4.95 -4.61 18.32
N MET A 200 4.11 -3.83 17.64
CA MET A 200 3.70 -4.02 16.24
C MET A 200 3.11 -5.41 15.94
N SER A 201 2.64 -6.14 16.96
CA SER A 201 2.09 -7.50 16.80
C SER A 201 0.74 -7.55 16.08
N GLU A 202 0.06 -6.42 15.91
CA GLU A 202 -1.18 -6.31 15.13
C GLU A 202 -0.94 -6.22 13.61
N PHE A 203 0.30 -5.92 13.21
CA PHE A 203 0.70 -5.89 11.81
C PHE A 203 1.22 -7.27 11.41
N PRO A 204 0.71 -7.86 10.32
CA PRO A 204 1.19 -9.16 9.88
C PRO A 204 2.60 -9.06 9.29
N ASP A 205 3.25 -10.22 9.20
CA ASP A 205 4.56 -10.36 8.56
C ASP A 205 4.43 -10.13 7.05
N ILE A 206 5.52 -9.64 6.43
CA ILE A 206 5.57 -9.44 4.98
C ILE A 206 5.33 -10.74 4.23
N PHE A 207 4.57 -10.68 3.14
CA PHE A 207 4.46 -11.81 2.23
C PHE A 207 5.74 -11.93 1.41
N LEU A 208 6.41 -13.09 1.48
CA LEU A 208 7.55 -13.44 0.64
C LEU A 208 7.17 -14.61 -0.27
N ALA A 209 7.47 -14.45 -1.54
CA ALA A 209 7.33 -15.47 -2.57
C ALA A 209 8.34 -15.17 -3.68
N ASN A 210 8.40 -16.05 -4.67
CA ASN A 210 9.19 -15.91 -5.88
C ASN A 210 10.71 -15.97 -5.66
N MET A 211 11.16 -16.29 -4.45
CA MET A 211 12.57 -16.53 -4.09
C MET A 211 12.81 -18.01 -3.78
N GLY A 212 14.09 -18.39 -3.71
CA GLY A 212 14.52 -19.77 -3.59
C GLY A 212 14.21 -20.42 -2.23
N PRO A 213 14.74 -21.63 -1.98
CA PRO A 213 14.38 -22.45 -0.83
C PRO A 213 14.60 -21.79 0.54
N ALA A 214 15.52 -20.83 0.64
CA ALA A 214 15.74 -20.05 1.86
C ALA A 214 14.50 -19.25 2.31
N TYR A 215 13.56 -19.00 1.39
CA TYR A 215 12.32 -18.26 1.61
C TYR A 215 11.08 -19.13 1.32
N GLY A 216 11.21 -20.44 1.52
CA GLY A 216 10.09 -21.40 1.46
C GLY A 216 9.74 -21.90 0.06
N ASP A 217 10.45 -21.46 -0.98
CA ASP A 217 10.20 -21.84 -2.40
C ASP A 217 8.74 -21.63 -2.84
N VAL A 218 8.06 -20.66 -2.20
CA VAL A 218 6.68 -20.28 -2.54
C VAL A 218 6.73 -19.51 -3.85
N LYS A 219 5.93 -19.92 -4.84
CA LYS A 219 5.78 -19.20 -6.11
C LYS A 219 4.35 -18.68 -6.27
N THR A 220 4.21 -17.47 -6.80
CA THR A 220 2.91 -16.96 -7.26
C THR A 220 2.47 -17.70 -8.52
N ASP A 221 1.16 -17.76 -8.77
CA ASP A 221 0.64 -18.51 -9.90
C ASP A 221 1.03 -17.82 -11.23
N GLU A 222 1.52 -18.61 -12.19
CA GLU A 222 1.81 -18.15 -13.55
C GLU A 222 0.57 -18.22 -14.44
N TYR A 223 -0.24 -19.27 -14.26
CA TYR A 223 -1.48 -19.48 -14.97
C TYR A 223 -2.52 -20.19 -14.06
N PRO A 224 -3.80 -19.75 -14.06
CA PRO A 224 -4.31 -18.53 -14.71
C PRO A 224 -3.67 -17.27 -14.13
N VAL A 225 -3.50 -16.23 -14.97
CA VAL A 225 -2.91 -14.95 -14.51
C VAL A 225 -3.89 -14.29 -13.54
N GLN A 226 -3.38 -13.92 -12.36
CA GLN A 226 -4.19 -13.40 -11.26
C GLN A 226 -3.37 -12.41 -10.44
N ASN A 227 -4.05 -11.38 -9.93
CA ASN A 227 -3.50 -10.52 -8.88
C ASN A 227 -3.36 -11.34 -7.59
N VAL A 228 -2.23 -11.22 -6.91
CA VAL A 228 -2.03 -11.85 -5.61
C VAL A 228 -3.01 -11.23 -4.60
N LYS A 229 -3.89 -12.07 -4.04
CA LYS A 229 -4.62 -11.76 -2.81
C LYS A 229 -3.76 -12.23 -1.64
N PHE A 230 -3.30 -11.30 -0.82
CA PHE A 230 -2.38 -11.65 0.26
C PHE A 230 -3.12 -12.48 1.32
N PRO A 231 -2.53 -13.57 1.83
CA PRO A 231 -3.14 -14.34 2.92
C PRO A 231 -3.34 -13.50 4.19
N ASN A 232 -2.38 -12.62 4.47
CA ASN A 232 -2.38 -11.71 5.61
C ASN A 232 -2.14 -10.28 5.10
N PRO A 233 -3.16 -9.61 4.54
CA PRO A 233 -2.99 -8.29 3.92
C PRO A 233 -2.86 -7.15 4.95
N GLY A 234 -3.14 -7.44 6.23
CA GLY A 234 -3.17 -6.46 7.31
C GLY A 234 -4.50 -5.70 7.37
N LYS A 235 -4.55 -4.67 8.23
CA LYS A 235 -5.76 -3.87 8.47
C LYS A 235 -6.05 -2.87 7.35
N TYR A 236 -5.00 -2.34 6.72
CA TYR A 236 -5.11 -1.29 5.71
C TYR A 236 -4.84 -1.92 4.35
N VAL A 237 -5.91 -2.10 3.57
CA VAL A 237 -5.88 -2.80 2.30
C VAL A 237 -6.72 -2.03 1.30
N THR A 238 -6.18 -1.83 0.10
CA THR A 238 -6.91 -1.24 -1.02
C THR A 238 -6.91 -2.22 -2.18
N THR A 239 -8.10 -2.53 -2.68
CA THR A 239 -8.28 -3.19 -3.97
C THR A 239 -8.51 -2.09 -5.02
N LYS A 240 -7.55 -1.88 -5.93
CA LYS A 240 -7.69 -0.83 -6.93
C LYS A 240 -8.77 -1.22 -7.94
N THR A 241 -9.84 -0.44 -7.99
CA THR A 241 -10.81 -0.52 -9.09
C THR A 241 -10.32 0.37 -10.22
N ALA A 242 -10.12 -0.22 -11.40
CA ALA A 242 -9.67 0.51 -12.57
C ALA A 242 -10.75 1.51 -13.03
N ILE A 243 -10.35 2.74 -13.31
CA ILE A 243 -11.24 3.69 -13.99
C ILE A 243 -11.18 3.33 -15.48
N THR A 244 -12.32 2.90 -16.03
CA THR A 244 -12.41 2.41 -17.42
C THR A 244 -12.89 3.48 -18.41
N THR A 245 -13.08 4.71 -17.94
CA THR A 245 -13.61 5.82 -18.72
C THR A 245 -12.74 7.06 -18.61
N TYR A 246 -12.77 7.89 -19.66
CA TYR A 246 -12.10 9.18 -19.69
C TYR A 246 -12.95 10.19 -20.47
N MET A 247 -12.72 11.48 -20.24
CA MET A 247 -13.39 12.54 -21.00
C MET A 247 -12.55 12.90 -22.22
N SER A 248 -13.14 12.93 -23.41
CA SER A 248 -12.52 13.49 -24.61
C SER A 248 -13.53 14.41 -25.30
N ASN A 249 -13.14 15.66 -25.54
CA ASN A 249 -13.98 16.69 -26.17
C ASN A 249 -15.38 16.83 -25.52
N GLY A 250 -15.45 16.74 -24.19
CA GLY A 250 -16.72 16.86 -23.45
C GLY A 250 -17.62 15.61 -23.52
N VAL A 251 -17.15 14.51 -24.09
CA VAL A 251 -17.87 13.23 -24.20
C VAL A 251 -17.14 12.17 -23.39
N VAL A 252 -17.89 11.39 -22.61
CA VAL A 252 -17.36 10.22 -21.90
C VAL A 252 -17.00 9.14 -22.92
N GLN A 253 -15.76 8.69 -22.90
CA GLN A 253 -15.25 7.56 -23.67
C GLN A 253 -14.98 6.38 -22.73
N THR A 254 -15.12 5.16 -23.25
CA THR A 254 -14.77 3.93 -22.54
C THR A 254 -13.52 3.33 -23.17
N VAL A 255 -12.58 2.90 -22.33
CA VAL A 255 -11.40 2.15 -22.77
C VAL A 255 -11.86 0.73 -23.14
N SER A 256 -11.91 0.43 -24.43
CA SER A 256 -12.46 -0.85 -24.94
C SER A 256 -11.65 -2.08 -24.52
N THR A 257 -10.39 -1.90 -24.15
CA THR A 257 -9.48 -2.94 -23.64
C THR A 257 -9.58 -3.13 -22.13
N ALA A 258 -10.39 -2.31 -21.44
CA ALA A 258 -10.47 -2.35 -19.99
C ALA A 258 -10.97 -3.69 -19.47
N SER A 259 -10.12 -4.35 -18.70
CA SER A 259 -10.36 -5.64 -18.07
C SER A 259 -9.42 -5.78 -16.87
N SER A 260 -9.66 -6.76 -16.00
CA SER A 260 -8.85 -6.95 -14.80
C SER A 260 -8.55 -8.42 -14.58
N PHE A 261 -7.31 -8.73 -14.19
CA PHE A 261 -7.00 -10.06 -13.68
C PHE A 261 -7.76 -10.32 -12.36
N PRO A 262 -8.27 -11.54 -12.14
CA PRO A 262 -8.96 -11.87 -10.90
C PRO A 262 -8.00 -11.78 -9.70
N LEU A 263 -8.55 -11.56 -8.51
CA LEU A 263 -7.81 -11.65 -7.25
C LEU A 263 -7.92 -13.07 -6.70
N ALA A 264 -6.78 -13.69 -6.42
CA ALA A 264 -6.76 -15.02 -5.85
C ALA A 264 -5.54 -15.23 -4.94
N ILE A 265 -5.75 -16.05 -3.91
CA ILE A 265 -4.67 -16.49 -3.02
C ILE A 265 -3.81 -17.47 -3.83
N PRO A 266 -2.47 -17.33 -3.85
CA PRO A 266 -1.59 -18.24 -4.59
C PRO A 266 -1.86 -19.70 -4.26
N SER A 267 -2.15 -20.50 -5.29
CA SER A 267 -2.58 -21.90 -5.17
C SER A 267 -1.49 -22.79 -4.56
N ARG A 268 -0.23 -22.44 -4.83
CA ARG A 268 0.97 -23.14 -4.34
C ARG A 268 1.28 -22.89 -2.85
N LEU A 269 0.57 -21.98 -2.19
CA LEU A 269 0.69 -21.78 -0.75
C LEU A 269 0.18 -23.01 0.04
N GLY A 270 -0.76 -23.77 -0.53
CA GLY A 270 -1.41 -24.92 0.10
C GLY A 270 -0.58 -26.21 0.16
N THR A 271 0.59 -26.26 -0.49
CA THR A 271 1.45 -27.48 -0.50
C THR A 271 2.43 -27.56 0.66
N LEU A 272 2.46 -26.56 1.55
CA LEU A 272 3.34 -26.52 2.74
C LEU A 272 2.60 -26.27 4.08
N GLY A 273 1.26 -26.24 4.11
CA GLY A 273 0.54 -25.97 5.36
C GLY A 273 -0.91 -26.40 5.34
N GLY A 274 -1.20 -27.52 6.01
CA GLY A 274 -2.55 -27.84 6.46
C GLY A 274 -3.07 -26.79 7.44
N ALA A 275 -4.39 -26.59 7.43
CA ALA A 275 -5.10 -25.64 8.26
C ALA A 275 -4.76 -25.75 9.76
N GLY A 276 -4.46 -24.61 10.38
CA GLY A 276 -4.67 -24.38 11.81
C GLY A 276 -3.42 -24.14 12.67
N SER A 277 -3.35 -22.91 13.22
CA SER A 277 -2.75 -22.52 14.51
C SER A 277 -1.28 -22.04 14.53
N GLY A 278 -1.10 -20.74 14.82
CA GLY A 278 -0.04 -20.20 15.69
C GLY A 278 1.42 -20.28 15.21
N PRO A 279 2.33 -19.43 15.76
CA PRO A 279 3.58 -19.09 15.10
C PRO A 279 4.61 -20.20 15.25
N THR A 280 5.16 -20.68 14.14
CA THR A 280 6.40 -21.45 14.16
C THR A 280 7.57 -20.49 14.06
N SER A 281 8.16 -20.17 15.21
CA SER A 281 9.52 -19.65 15.32
C SER A 281 10.46 -20.57 14.53
N TYR A 282 11.09 -20.05 13.48
CA TYR A 282 12.13 -20.78 12.76
C TYR A 282 13.41 -20.75 13.60
N ALA A 283 13.59 -21.77 14.43
CA ALA A 283 14.87 -22.03 15.08
C ALA A 283 15.90 -22.40 13.99
N ALA A 284 17.02 -21.68 13.96
CA ALA A 284 18.18 -22.06 13.15
C ALA A 284 18.66 -23.46 13.58
N ALA A 285 18.71 -24.39 12.63
CA ALA A 285 19.32 -25.69 12.85
C ALA A 285 20.86 -25.52 12.97
N PRO A 286 21.51 -26.03 14.02
CA PRO A 286 22.97 -26.02 14.11
C PRO A 286 23.53 -27.14 13.25
N THR A 287 24.18 -26.82 12.14
CA THR A 287 25.01 -27.78 11.41
C THR A 287 26.42 -27.75 11.97
N SER A 288 26.71 -28.72 12.85
CA SER A 288 28.06 -29.10 13.22
C SER A 288 28.77 -29.73 12.02
N TYR A 289 29.70 -29.01 11.40
CA TYR A 289 30.67 -29.62 10.49
C TYR A 289 31.94 -29.93 11.27
N ALA A 290 32.21 -31.23 11.38
CA ALA A 290 33.47 -31.76 11.89
C ALA A 290 34.64 -31.28 11.03
N ALA A 291 35.71 -30.87 11.70
CA ALA A 291 36.95 -30.39 11.10
C ALA A 291 37.65 -31.50 10.31
N ALA A 292 38.02 -31.20 9.07
CA ALA A 292 39.06 -31.92 8.35
C ALA A 292 40.38 -31.14 8.50
N SER A 293 41.38 -31.83 9.01
CA SER A 293 42.73 -31.34 9.28
C SER A 293 43.50 -31.07 7.98
N SER A 294 44.05 -29.86 7.82
CA SER A 294 45.24 -29.67 7.00
C SER A 294 46.11 -28.56 7.58
N SER A 295 47.29 -28.97 8.02
CA SER A 295 48.38 -28.17 8.55
C SER A 295 48.96 -27.21 7.50
N TYR A 296 48.92 -25.91 7.78
CA TYR A 296 49.87 -24.94 7.23
C TYR A 296 50.19 -23.87 8.27
N VAL A 297 51.48 -23.61 8.44
CA VAL A 297 52.10 -22.79 9.49
C VAL A 297 51.95 -21.29 9.16
N PRO A 298 51.64 -20.40 10.12
CA PRO A 298 51.68 -18.96 9.86
C PRO A 298 53.07 -18.37 10.18
N GLY A 299 53.65 -17.68 9.19
CA GLY A 299 54.76 -16.76 9.38
C GLY A 299 54.24 -15.39 9.86
N SER A 300 54.83 -14.93 10.95
CA SER A 300 54.61 -13.63 11.59
C SER A 300 55.19 -12.47 10.78
N SER A 301 54.44 -11.37 10.65
CA SER A 301 55.04 -10.02 10.71
C SER A 301 54.00 -8.99 11.14
N TYR A 302 54.41 -8.18 12.12
CA TYR A 302 53.69 -7.07 12.72
C TYR A 302 53.77 -5.84 11.80
N ALA A 303 52.72 -5.01 11.75
CA ALA A 303 52.86 -3.58 11.48
C ALA A 303 51.67 -2.79 12.03
N ALA A 304 51.98 -1.60 12.54
CA ALA A 304 51.19 -0.81 13.47
C ALA A 304 50.00 -0.05 12.86
N VAL A 305 49.05 0.24 13.75
CA VAL A 305 47.96 1.21 13.63
C VAL A 305 48.52 2.64 13.64
N PRO A 306 47.94 3.58 12.87
CA PRO A 306 47.96 4.99 13.23
C PRO A 306 46.58 5.46 13.67
N THR A 307 46.51 5.88 14.93
CA THR A 307 45.46 6.74 15.50
C THR A 307 45.66 8.16 14.98
N SER A 308 44.62 8.75 14.39
CA SER A 308 44.50 10.20 14.28
C SER A 308 43.08 10.63 14.63
N TYR A 309 43.00 11.40 15.71
CA TYR A 309 41.82 12.06 16.24
C TYR A 309 41.74 13.43 15.57
N ALA A 310 40.66 13.69 14.83
CA ALA A 310 40.33 15.01 14.34
C ALA A 310 39.16 15.58 15.17
N LEU A 311 39.37 16.79 15.72
CA LEU A 311 38.43 17.53 16.54
C LEU A 311 37.30 18.12 15.68
N ALA A 312 36.07 18.02 16.18
CA ALA A 312 34.89 18.66 15.60
C ALA A 312 34.86 20.17 15.89
N PRO A 313 34.51 21.04 14.94
CA PRO A 313 34.23 22.44 15.21
C PRO A 313 32.79 22.63 15.72
N SER A 314 32.67 23.29 16.87
CA SER A 314 31.43 23.82 17.43
C SER A 314 31.07 25.15 16.78
N SER A 315 29.86 25.28 16.26
CA SER A 315 29.24 26.59 16.03
C SER A 315 27.76 26.50 16.41
N TYR A 316 27.42 27.21 17.48
CA TYR A 316 26.04 27.47 17.89
C TYR A 316 25.52 28.64 17.04
N ALA A 317 24.43 28.41 16.30
CA ALA A 317 23.63 29.48 15.72
C ALA A 317 22.26 29.51 16.40
N ALA A 318 21.81 30.71 16.77
CA ALA A 318 20.61 30.96 17.55
C ALA A 318 19.31 30.65 16.78
N ILE A 319 18.31 30.19 17.51
CA ILE A 319 16.97 29.82 17.04
C ILE A 319 16.11 31.08 16.94
N PRO A 320 15.46 31.40 15.80
CA PRO A 320 14.40 32.39 15.77
C PRO A 320 13.06 31.74 16.10
N THR A 321 12.36 32.27 17.11
CA THR A 321 10.98 31.97 17.45
C THR A 321 10.03 32.56 16.40
N LEU A 322 9.26 31.71 15.71
CA LEU A 322 8.17 32.16 14.82
C LEU A 322 6.82 32.14 15.55
N ALA A 323 6.13 33.27 15.51
CA ALA A 323 4.81 33.49 16.06
C ALA A 323 3.73 32.73 15.26
N THR A 324 2.80 32.11 15.98
CA THR A 324 1.62 31.42 15.46
C THR A 324 0.54 32.45 15.08
N SER A 325 0.08 32.45 13.83
CA SER A 325 -1.18 33.10 13.45
C SER A 325 -2.20 32.05 13.05
N VAL A 326 -3.37 32.10 13.66
CA VAL A 326 -4.49 31.18 13.42
C VAL A 326 -5.39 31.83 12.38
N SER A 327 -5.61 31.17 11.25
CA SER A 327 -6.61 31.58 10.26
C SER A 327 -7.72 30.53 10.17
N VAL A 328 -8.97 30.99 10.28
CA VAL A 328 -10.18 30.16 10.31
C VAL A 328 -10.61 29.85 8.87
N VAL A 329 -10.75 28.56 8.54
CA VAL A 329 -11.26 28.10 7.23
C VAL A 329 -12.78 27.90 7.30
N PRO A 330 -13.59 28.41 6.34
CA PRO A 330 -15.03 28.17 6.31
C PRO A 330 -15.40 26.78 5.76
N LEU A 331 -16.52 26.25 6.26
CA LEU A 331 -17.14 24.98 5.90
C LEU A 331 -17.67 24.99 4.45
N PRO A 332 -17.37 24.00 3.59
CA PRO A 332 -18.04 23.88 2.29
C PRO A 332 -19.46 23.33 2.49
N SER A 333 -20.42 24.06 1.95
CA SER A 333 -21.82 23.63 1.83
C SER A 333 -21.95 22.73 0.61
N GLY A 334 -22.00 21.41 0.80
CA GLY A 334 -22.25 20.45 -0.27
C GLY A 334 -23.74 20.33 -0.55
N THR A 335 -24.20 20.84 -1.69
CA THR A 335 -25.52 20.55 -2.25
C THR A 335 -25.57 19.10 -2.72
N GLY A 336 -26.40 18.28 -2.08
CA GLY A 336 -26.62 16.88 -2.42
C GLY A 336 -27.21 16.72 -3.83
N TYR A 337 -26.59 15.85 -4.62
CA TYR A 337 -27.15 15.39 -5.89
C TYR A 337 -28.13 14.24 -5.59
N ALA A 338 -29.42 14.54 -5.63
CA ALA A 338 -30.49 13.54 -5.54
C ALA A 338 -30.74 12.94 -6.93
N GLY A 339 -30.15 11.76 -7.20
CA GLY A 339 -30.51 10.93 -8.35
C GLY A 339 -31.68 10.00 -7.99
N SER A 340 -32.90 10.38 -8.41
CA SER A 340 -34.04 9.47 -8.40
C SER A 340 -33.87 8.41 -9.50
N TYR A 341 -33.77 7.13 -9.12
CA TYR A 341 -33.95 6.03 -10.07
C TYR A 341 -35.06 5.09 -9.62
N LYS A 342 -35.99 4.88 -10.54
CA LYS A 342 -37.17 4.06 -10.39
C LYS A 342 -36.78 2.58 -10.35
N ASN A 343 -37.36 1.91 -9.36
CA ASN A 343 -37.31 0.48 -9.07
C ASN A 343 -37.92 -0.36 -10.21
N SER A 344 -37.15 -1.24 -10.86
CA SER A 344 -37.64 -2.51 -11.44
C SER A 344 -36.48 -3.41 -11.91
N ASN A 345 -35.97 -4.31 -11.04
CA ASN A 345 -35.96 -5.76 -11.27
C ASN A 345 -35.24 -6.47 -10.12
N SER A 346 -36.03 -7.22 -9.36
CA SER A 346 -35.57 -8.10 -8.29
C SER A 346 -34.93 -9.37 -8.87
N THR A 347 -33.62 -9.50 -8.78
CA THR A 347 -32.97 -10.81 -8.67
C THR A 347 -32.62 -11.01 -7.20
N SER A 348 -33.52 -11.67 -6.47
CA SER A 348 -33.31 -12.05 -5.09
C SER A 348 -32.20 -13.10 -5.00
N ALA A 349 -30.95 -12.65 -4.82
CA ALA A 349 -29.91 -13.49 -4.26
C ALA A 349 -30.32 -13.82 -2.81
N SER A 350 -30.48 -15.10 -2.49
CA SER A 350 -30.79 -15.53 -1.12
C SER A 350 -29.55 -15.35 -0.24
N CYS A 351 -29.39 -14.16 0.32
CA CYS A 351 -28.32 -13.85 1.24
C CYS A 351 -28.46 -14.68 2.54
N SER A 352 -27.44 -15.49 2.86
CA SER A 352 -27.41 -16.32 4.06
C SER A 352 -26.83 -15.58 5.27
N GLY A 353 -27.23 -15.96 6.49
CA GLY A 353 -26.62 -15.46 7.73
C GLY A 353 -27.06 -14.06 8.18
N GLY A 354 -28.30 -13.66 7.89
CA GLY A 354 -28.84 -12.36 8.33
C GLY A 354 -28.40 -11.15 7.48
N LYS A 355 -27.72 -11.41 6.36
CA LYS A 355 -27.42 -10.42 5.31
C LYS A 355 -28.68 -10.04 4.52
N VAL A 356 -28.71 -8.85 3.95
CA VAL A 356 -29.84 -8.32 3.15
C VAL A 356 -29.42 -8.12 1.71
N SER A 357 -30.25 -8.51 0.75
CA SER A 357 -29.96 -8.32 -0.67
C SER A 357 -29.97 -6.83 -1.04
N CYS A 358 -29.06 -6.43 -1.92
CA CYS A 358 -28.86 -5.05 -2.32
C CYS A 358 -28.57 -4.94 -3.83
N PRO A 359 -28.92 -3.80 -4.46
CA PRO A 359 -29.00 -3.73 -5.93
C PRO A 359 -27.64 -3.49 -6.60
N SER A 360 -26.65 -2.91 -5.93
CA SER A 360 -25.34 -2.59 -6.52
C SER A 360 -24.23 -2.61 -5.47
N PRO A 361 -23.12 -3.34 -5.72
CA PRO A 361 -21.96 -3.36 -4.83
C PRO A 361 -21.44 -1.94 -4.55
N GLY A 362 -21.08 -1.68 -3.29
CA GLY A 362 -20.63 -0.37 -2.80
C GLY A 362 -21.76 0.58 -2.38
N GLU A 363 -23.02 0.30 -2.70
CA GLU A 363 -24.15 1.14 -2.29
C GLU A 363 -24.49 0.97 -0.80
N LEU A 364 -24.80 2.08 -0.11
CA LEU A 364 -25.34 2.04 1.24
C LEU A 364 -26.83 1.69 1.19
N VAL A 365 -27.20 0.59 1.84
CA VAL A 365 -28.60 0.18 1.99
C VAL A 365 -29.05 0.33 3.43
N CYS A 366 -30.23 0.94 3.63
CA CYS A 366 -30.88 0.99 4.93
C CYS A 366 -31.66 -0.30 5.17
N ILE A 367 -31.20 -1.09 6.13
CA ILE A 367 -31.84 -2.37 6.50
C ILE A 367 -33.00 -2.10 7.45
N ASP A 368 -32.80 -1.20 8.41
CA ASP A 368 -33.84 -0.62 9.25
C ASP A 368 -33.41 0.79 9.72
N ASN A 369 -34.20 1.45 10.57
CA ASN A 369 -33.90 2.82 11.02
C ASN A 369 -32.68 2.94 11.97
N LYS A 370 -32.16 1.82 12.46
CA LYS A 370 -31.01 1.70 13.38
C LYS A 370 -29.87 0.90 12.76
N SER A 371 -30.03 0.34 11.57
CA SER A 371 -29.05 -0.52 10.93
C SER A 371 -28.92 -0.21 9.44
N PHE A 372 -27.69 -0.06 8.98
CA PHE A 372 -27.34 0.08 7.57
C PHE A 372 -26.39 -1.05 7.16
N GLY A 373 -26.25 -1.29 5.87
CA GLY A 373 -25.20 -2.15 5.33
C GLY A 373 -24.60 -1.51 4.08
N ILE A 374 -23.35 -1.84 3.79
CA ILE A 374 -22.76 -1.54 2.48
C ILE A 374 -22.89 -2.82 1.65
N CYS A 375 -23.41 -2.67 0.44
CA CYS A 375 -23.59 -3.79 -0.47
C CYS A 375 -22.22 -4.37 -0.86
N ASP A 376 -22.01 -5.65 -0.60
CA ASP A 376 -20.79 -6.34 -1.01
C ASP A 376 -20.92 -6.85 -2.46
N ILE A 377 -19.83 -7.37 -3.03
CA ILE A 377 -19.77 -7.85 -4.41
C ILE A 377 -20.66 -9.09 -4.66
N ASP A 378 -21.07 -9.77 -3.58
CA ASP A 378 -22.05 -10.87 -3.62
C ASP A 378 -23.51 -10.37 -3.63
N TYR A 379 -23.75 -9.07 -3.80
CA TYR A 379 -25.07 -8.42 -3.75
C TYR A 379 -25.79 -8.61 -2.40
N CYS A 380 -25.00 -8.78 -1.32
CA CYS A 380 -25.49 -8.90 0.03
C CYS A 380 -24.83 -7.87 0.95
N ALA A 381 -25.64 -7.15 1.71
CA ALA A 381 -25.20 -6.17 2.70
C ALA A 381 -25.27 -6.78 4.11
N VAL A 382 -24.20 -6.61 4.89
CA VAL A 382 -24.14 -7.03 6.29
C VAL A 382 -24.74 -5.93 7.18
N PRO A 383 -25.73 -6.23 8.06
CA PRO A 383 -26.27 -5.24 8.98
C PRO A 383 -25.23 -4.71 9.98
N ARG A 384 -25.09 -3.39 10.03
CA ARG A 384 -24.26 -2.65 10.97
C ARG A 384 -25.10 -1.58 11.68
N PRO A 385 -24.96 -1.40 13.00
CA PRO A 385 -25.69 -0.36 13.70
C PRO A 385 -25.27 1.03 13.21
N VAL A 386 -26.24 1.93 13.07
CA VAL A 386 -25.97 3.36 12.90
C VAL A 386 -25.41 3.94 14.20
N SER A 387 -24.67 5.04 14.11
CA SER A 387 -24.12 5.72 15.28
C SER A 387 -25.23 6.24 16.22
N LEU A 388 -24.90 6.43 17.50
CA LEU A 388 -25.83 7.05 18.45
C LEU A 388 -26.26 8.44 17.95
N GLY A 389 -27.57 8.68 17.90
CA GLY A 389 -28.13 9.94 17.44
C GLY A 389 -28.34 10.05 15.93
N THR A 390 -28.14 8.98 15.16
CA THR A 390 -28.47 8.91 13.73
C THR A 390 -29.57 7.88 13.42
N THR A 391 -30.11 7.94 12.21
CA THR A 391 -31.06 6.98 11.64
C THR A 391 -30.72 6.74 10.18
N CYS A 392 -30.90 5.50 9.71
CA CYS A 392 -30.83 5.19 8.29
C CYS A 392 -32.23 5.31 7.67
N SER A 393 -32.35 6.10 6.60
CA SER A 393 -33.55 6.12 5.75
C SER A 393 -33.16 6.45 4.32
N ASN A 394 -33.77 5.78 3.34
CA ASN A 394 -33.58 6.05 1.90
C ASN A 394 -32.11 6.01 1.45
N GLY A 395 -31.32 5.04 1.94
CA GLY A 395 -29.89 4.91 1.58
C GLY A 395 -28.99 6.00 2.17
N ILE A 396 -29.48 6.73 3.18
CA ILE A 396 -28.75 7.82 3.85
C ILE A 396 -28.77 7.59 5.36
N VAL A 397 -27.61 7.72 6.00
CA VAL A 397 -27.49 7.79 7.47
C VAL A 397 -27.39 9.26 7.87
N ASP A 398 -28.43 9.77 8.52
CA ASP A 398 -28.50 11.18 8.95
C ASP A 398 -28.85 11.29 10.44
N LYS A 399 -28.64 12.47 11.02
CA LYS A 399 -28.98 12.78 12.40
C LYS A 399 -30.48 12.56 12.63
N ARG A 400 -30.80 11.83 13.70
CA ARG A 400 -32.17 11.56 14.10
C ARG A 400 -32.83 12.89 14.43
N ASP A 401 -33.87 13.25 13.68
CA ASP A 401 -34.69 14.42 13.99
C ASP A 401 -35.32 14.24 15.36
N VAL A 402 -34.68 14.83 16.38
CA VAL A 402 -35.31 15.02 17.67
C VAL A 402 -36.30 16.14 17.43
N VAL A 403 -37.56 15.78 17.11
CA VAL A 403 -38.69 16.67 17.29
C VAL A 403 -38.64 17.08 18.75
N ARG A 404 -38.03 18.24 19.00
CA ARG A 404 -38.03 18.90 20.28
C ARG A 404 -39.47 19.33 20.47
N ARG A 405 -40.31 18.42 20.99
CA ARG A 405 -41.58 18.79 21.60
C ARG A 405 -41.18 19.82 22.64
N ARG A 406 -41.34 21.09 22.30
CA ARG A 406 -41.39 22.18 23.27
C ARG A 406 -42.56 21.78 24.17
N SER A 407 -42.27 21.05 25.23
CA SER A 407 -43.13 21.04 26.39
C SER A 407 -43.16 22.49 26.81
N SER A 408 -44.26 23.15 26.48
CA SER A 408 -44.61 24.47 26.97
C SER A 408 -44.64 24.38 28.49
N ARG A 409 -43.48 24.57 29.13
CA ARG A 409 -43.44 25.05 30.49
C ARG A 409 -44.06 26.44 30.45
N ILE A 410 -45.36 26.47 30.74
CA ILE A 410 -46.10 27.66 31.12
C ILE A 410 -45.31 28.27 32.27
N HIS A 411 -44.50 29.29 31.97
CA HIS A 411 -44.04 30.22 32.97
C HIS A 411 -45.28 30.99 33.42
N ARG A 412 -45.85 30.55 34.54
CA ARG A 412 -46.88 31.27 35.25
C ARG A 412 -46.26 32.57 35.74
N HIS A 413 -46.52 33.66 35.02
CA HIS A 413 -46.25 35.03 35.48
C HIS A 413 -46.97 35.23 36.82
N ILE A 414 -46.20 35.52 37.87
CA ILE A 414 -46.69 36.12 39.10
C ILE A 414 -46.56 37.63 38.90
N PRO A 415 -47.65 38.42 38.88
CA PRO A 415 -47.57 39.87 38.84
C PRO A 415 -47.50 40.43 40.27
N GLY A 416 -46.64 41.42 40.50
CA GLY A 416 -46.66 42.17 41.77
C GLY A 416 -45.41 43.00 42.06
N HIS A 417 -45.19 44.04 41.27
CA HIS A 417 -44.39 45.19 41.68
C HIS A 417 -45.19 46.04 42.67
N ILE A 418 -44.69 46.28 43.89
CA ILE A 418 -44.88 47.54 44.63
C ILE A 418 -43.65 47.75 45.52
N HIS A 419 -42.99 48.91 45.41
CA HIS A 419 -42.66 49.82 46.52
C HIS A 419 -41.81 50.98 45.98
N HIS A 420 -42.45 52.14 45.81
CA HIS A 420 -41.79 53.44 45.87
C HIS A 420 -42.08 54.07 47.23
N LYS A 421 -41.02 54.66 47.80
CA LYS A 421 -40.98 55.46 49.03
C LYS A 421 -41.81 56.74 48.95
N PHE A 422 -42.37 57.16 50.09
CA PHE A 422 -42.12 58.43 50.81
C PHE A 422 -43.38 58.95 51.51
N GLY A 423 -43.23 59.42 52.77
CA GLY A 423 -44.07 60.48 53.32
C GLY A 423 -44.56 60.29 54.77
N PHE A 424 -43.81 60.94 55.69
CA PHE A 424 -44.11 61.33 57.08
C PHE A 424 -44.16 60.27 58.18
#